data_AF-A0A068TZN4-F1
#
_entry.id   AF-A0A068TZN4-F1
#
_cell.length_a   1.000
_cell.length_b   1.000
_cell.length_c   1.000
_cell.angle_alpha   90.00
_cell.angle_beta   90.00
_cell.angle_gamma   90.00
#
_symmetry.space_group_name_H-M   'P 1'
#
loop_
_entity.id
_entity.type
_entity.pdbx_description
1 polymer ?
#
loop_
_entity_poly.entity_id
_entity_poly.type
_entity_poly.pdbx_seq_one_letter_code
_entity_poly.pdbx_strand_id
1 'polypeptide(L)'
;MVVGKPLNKRFNDVHLLKITSKADGRLKTLALLNCSKITDEGLHQVIARNPYITRLWLPACTSLSTSGVIEAVKLLTKNKHKLKSLRINGIYNLKKEDLEILHCLIDDENHPWQKKGLNFYHEYKEFSTFKHSNPPIDVEICPKCKEARVVFDCPRDSCKSMRQQQKLECRGCQHCIPRCEECGICIKDEDPVEAACVDALCLGCWLQLPKCSFCNKPYCSQHADQKCSLVGSSGFVCIDCHARFIEN
;
A
#
# COMPACT_ATOMS: atom_id res chain seq x y z
N MET A 1 -9.12 -15.74 0.84
CA MET A 1 -10.25 -14.79 0.94
C MET A 1 -9.71 -13.39 0.81
N VAL A 2 -10.34 -12.57 -0.01
CA VAL A 2 -9.99 -11.16 -0.21
C VAL A 2 -11.26 -10.32 -0.03
N VAL A 3 -11.19 -9.28 0.79
CA VAL A 3 -12.26 -8.31 1.01
C VAL A 3 -11.66 -6.92 0.77
N GLY A 4 -12.26 -6.16 -0.14
CA GLY A 4 -11.84 -4.79 -0.46
C GLY A 4 -13.02 -3.93 -0.87
N LYS A 5 -12.76 -2.78 -1.50
CA LYS A 5 -13.82 -1.89 -2.01
C LYS A 5 -14.73 -2.64 -3.00
N PRO A 6 -16.06 -2.43 -2.97
CA PRO A 6 -16.80 -1.57 -2.03
C PRO A 6 -17.24 -2.28 -0.73
N LEU A 7 -17.04 -3.60 -0.63
CA LEU A 7 -17.60 -4.44 0.44
C LEU A 7 -17.00 -4.13 1.83
N ASN A 8 -15.73 -3.73 1.88
CA ASN A 8 -14.99 -3.41 3.09
C ASN A 8 -15.72 -2.45 4.06
N LYS A 9 -16.52 -1.50 3.54
CA LYS A 9 -17.26 -0.52 4.36
C LYS A 9 -18.35 -1.12 5.26
N ARG A 10 -18.90 -2.29 4.88
CA ARG A 10 -19.98 -2.98 5.60
C ARG A 10 -19.56 -4.33 6.17
N PHE A 11 -18.36 -4.79 5.83
CA PHE A 11 -17.82 -6.06 6.29
C PHE A 11 -17.34 -5.97 7.74
N ASN A 12 -17.77 -6.89 8.59
CA ASN A 12 -17.50 -6.90 10.04
C ASN A 12 -17.20 -8.33 10.53
N ASP A 13 -16.92 -8.50 11.82
CA ASP A 13 -16.52 -9.79 12.40
C ASP A 13 -17.53 -10.92 12.16
N VAL A 14 -18.84 -10.63 12.24
CA VAL A 14 -19.90 -11.62 11.98
C VAL A 14 -19.82 -12.14 10.54
N HIS A 15 -19.66 -11.23 9.57
CA HIS A 15 -19.49 -11.61 8.17
C HIS A 15 -18.21 -12.39 7.95
N LEU A 16 -17.11 -11.93 8.56
CA LEU A 16 -15.79 -12.54 8.48
C LEU A 16 -15.85 -14.00 8.95
N LEU A 17 -16.33 -14.23 10.18
CA LEU A 17 -16.41 -15.56 10.79
C LEU A 17 -17.31 -16.52 10.00
N LYS A 18 -18.47 -16.03 9.53
CA LYS A 18 -19.42 -16.83 8.75
C LYS A 18 -18.82 -17.32 7.43
N ILE A 19 -17.97 -16.52 6.79
CA ILE A 19 -17.37 -16.87 5.51
C ILE A 19 -16.14 -17.75 5.72
N THR A 20 -15.29 -17.42 6.70
CA THR A 20 -14.06 -18.17 6.95
C THR A 20 -14.30 -19.52 7.60
N SER A 21 -15.42 -19.73 8.29
CA SER A 21 -15.81 -21.05 8.82
C SER A 21 -15.97 -22.10 7.73
N LYS A 22 -16.38 -21.69 6.52
CA LYS A 22 -16.54 -22.59 5.37
C LYS A 22 -15.20 -23.14 4.85
N ALA A 23 -14.09 -22.49 5.18
CA ALA A 23 -12.77 -22.94 4.76
C ALA A 23 -12.29 -24.17 5.55
N ASP A 24 -12.86 -24.42 6.73
CA ASP A 24 -12.58 -25.60 7.56
C ASP A 24 -11.07 -25.85 7.76
N GLY A 25 -10.37 -24.85 8.29
CA GLY A 25 -8.91 -24.92 8.51
C GLY A 25 -8.04 -24.74 7.27
N ARG A 26 -8.61 -24.73 6.06
CA ARG A 26 -7.85 -24.70 4.79
C ARG A 26 -7.55 -23.30 4.27
N LEU A 27 -7.97 -22.24 4.95
CA LEU A 27 -7.70 -20.87 4.50
C LEU A 27 -6.20 -20.59 4.52
N LYS A 28 -5.60 -20.38 3.33
CA LYS A 28 -4.16 -20.05 3.20
C LYS A 28 -3.86 -18.56 3.12
N THR A 29 -4.85 -17.74 2.77
CA THR A 29 -4.69 -16.30 2.57
C THR A 29 -5.92 -15.57 3.07
N LEU A 30 -5.69 -14.60 3.94
CA LEU A 30 -6.69 -13.67 4.42
C LEU A 30 -6.22 -12.26 4.05
N ALA A 31 -6.95 -11.59 3.17
CA ALA A 31 -6.71 -10.20 2.81
C ALA A 31 -7.94 -9.36 3.11
N LEU A 32 -7.81 -8.45 4.08
CA LEU A 32 -8.83 -7.50 4.52
C LEU A 32 -8.27 -6.11 4.22
N LEU A 33 -8.77 -5.49 3.17
CA LEU A 33 -8.26 -4.24 2.64
C LEU A 33 -9.18 -3.11 3.12
N ASN A 34 -8.65 -2.22 3.95
CA ASN A 34 -9.39 -1.08 4.52
C ASN A 34 -10.71 -1.52 5.20
N CYS A 35 -10.67 -2.60 5.99
CA CYS A 35 -11.83 -3.15 6.70
C CYS A 35 -11.88 -2.61 8.14
N SER A 36 -12.35 -1.37 8.30
CA SER A 36 -12.36 -0.65 9.59
C SER A 36 -13.43 -1.14 10.60
N LYS A 37 -14.17 -2.20 10.31
CA LYS A 37 -15.14 -2.81 11.25
C LYS A 37 -14.73 -4.22 11.69
N ILE A 38 -13.48 -4.59 11.40
CA ILE A 38 -12.88 -5.83 11.89
C ILE A 38 -12.08 -5.52 13.15
N THR A 39 -12.31 -6.32 14.19
CA THR A 39 -11.65 -6.15 15.48
C THR A 39 -10.58 -7.22 15.71
N ASP A 40 -9.73 -7.01 16.72
CA ASP A 40 -8.71 -7.97 17.12
C ASP A 40 -9.33 -9.33 17.46
N GLU A 41 -10.44 -9.33 18.21
CA GLU A 41 -11.18 -10.54 18.58
C GLU A 41 -11.69 -11.30 17.34
N GLY A 42 -12.33 -10.60 16.40
CA GLY A 42 -12.79 -11.20 15.15
C GLY A 42 -11.65 -11.82 14.35
N LEU A 43 -10.50 -11.14 14.27
CA LEU A 43 -9.31 -11.64 13.60
C LEU A 43 -8.74 -12.89 14.30
N HIS A 44 -8.62 -12.88 15.63
CA HIS A 44 -8.08 -13.98 16.42
C HIS A 44 -8.95 -15.24 16.28
N GLN A 45 -10.26 -15.10 16.33
CA GLN A 45 -11.19 -16.23 16.14
C GLN A 45 -11.06 -16.87 14.75
N VAL A 46 -10.84 -16.08 13.70
CA VAL A 46 -10.61 -16.60 12.33
C VAL A 46 -9.33 -17.41 12.27
N ILE A 47 -8.26 -16.89 12.88
CA ILE A 47 -6.93 -17.51 12.91
C ILE A 47 -6.99 -18.81 13.71
N ALA A 48 -7.66 -18.82 14.86
CA ALA A 48 -7.83 -20.03 15.67
C ALA A 48 -8.49 -21.18 14.88
N ARG A 49 -9.44 -20.87 13.99
CA ARG A 49 -10.10 -21.84 13.10
C ARG A 49 -9.31 -22.15 11.83
N ASN A 50 -8.33 -21.32 11.47
CA ASN A 50 -7.53 -21.44 10.26
C ASN A 50 -6.04 -21.22 10.57
N PRO A 51 -5.42 -22.12 11.36
CA PRO A 51 -4.07 -21.92 11.87
C PRO A 51 -2.98 -21.96 10.77
N TYR A 52 -3.32 -22.39 9.55
CA TYR A 52 -2.39 -22.54 8.44
C TYR A 52 -2.42 -21.38 7.42
N ILE A 53 -2.92 -20.20 7.81
CA ILE A 53 -2.83 -18.99 6.98
C ILE A 53 -1.35 -18.65 6.77
N THR A 54 -0.93 -18.55 5.51
CA THR A 54 0.46 -18.21 5.12
C THR A 54 0.61 -16.77 4.67
N ARG A 55 -0.51 -16.07 4.41
CA ARG A 55 -0.55 -14.68 3.98
C ARG A 55 -1.66 -13.95 4.71
N LEU A 56 -1.29 -13.00 5.56
CA LEU A 56 -2.20 -12.19 6.36
C LEU A 56 -2.05 -10.72 5.98
N TRP A 57 -3.04 -10.16 5.29
CA TRP A 57 -2.99 -8.80 4.77
C TRP A 57 -4.12 -7.98 5.36
N LEU A 58 -3.76 -6.94 6.09
CA LEU A 58 -4.62 -6.10 6.90
C LEU A 58 -4.39 -4.60 6.63
N PRO A 59 -4.05 -4.16 5.40
CA PRO A 59 -3.69 -2.77 5.21
C PRO A 59 -4.90 -1.86 5.46
N ALA A 60 -4.67 -0.75 6.16
CA ALA A 60 -5.66 0.23 6.59
C ALA A 60 -6.84 -0.36 7.41
N CYS A 61 -6.67 -1.51 8.06
CA CYS A 61 -7.65 -2.02 9.03
C CYS A 61 -7.50 -1.28 10.37
N THR A 62 -7.97 -0.05 10.42
CA THR A 62 -7.69 0.92 11.49
C THR A 62 -8.25 0.58 12.88
N SER A 63 -9.19 -0.36 12.97
CA SER A 63 -9.73 -0.87 14.24
C SER A 63 -8.92 -2.01 14.84
N LEU A 64 -7.90 -2.50 14.15
CA LEU A 64 -6.95 -3.46 14.70
C LEU A 64 -5.84 -2.73 15.45
N SER A 65 -5.48 -3.26 16.61
CA SER A 65 -4.36 -2.76 17.38
C SER A 65 -3.05 -3.45 16.97
N THR A 66 -1.92 -2.78 17.16
CA THR A 66 -0.60 -3.39 16.98
C THR A 66 -0.43 -4.66 17.82
N SER A 67 -0.89 -4.63 19.08
CA SER A 67 -0.92 -5.79 19.97
C SER A 67 -1.77 -6.93 19.43
N GLY A 68 -2.95 -6.64 18.88
CA GLY A 68 -3.83 -7.62 18.27
C GLY A 68 -3.21 -8.28 17.06
N VAL A 69 -2.53 -7.51 16.22
CA VAL A 69 -1.77 -8.04 15.07
C VAL A 69 -0.61 -8.93 15.53
N ILE A 70 0.15 -8.53 16.56
CA ILE A 70 1.25 -9.35 17.11
C ILE A 70 0.70 -10.68 17.64
N GLU A 71 -0.40 -10.67 18.39
CA GLU A 71 -1.00 -11.90 18.91
C GLU A 71 -1.53 -12.80 17.79
N ALA A 72 -2.14 -12.22 16.75
CA ALA A 72 -2.53 -12.94 15.54
C ALA A 72 -1.34 -13.65 14.88
N VAL A 73 -0.18 -12.99 14.76
CA VAL A 73 1.04 -13.57 14.20
C VAL A 73 1.57 -14.68 15.11
N LYS A 74 1.62 -14.48 16.43
CA LYS A 74 2.00 -15.52 17.40
C LYS A 74 1.12 -16.77 17.27
N LEU A 75 -0.20 -16.60 17.16
CA LEU A 75 -1.13 -17.71 16.96
C LEU A 75 -0.83 -18.50 15.69
N LEU A 76 -0.46 -17.81 14.61
CA LEU A 76 -0.07 -18.45 13.35
C LEU A 76 1.29 -19.15 13.44
N THR A 77 2.21 -18.73 14.31
CA THR A 77 3.57 -19.30 14.37
C THR A 77 3.76 -20.39 15.43
N LYS A 78 2.80 -20.58 16.37
CA LYS A 78 2.86 -21.55 17.50
C LYS A 78 3.31 -22.98 17.13
N ASN A 79 2.93 -23.51 15.97
CA ASN A 79 3.17 -24.91 15.59
C ASN A 79 4.25 -25.09 14.52
N LYS A 80 5.32 -24.28 14.55
CA LYS A 80 6.34 -24.20 13.48
C LYS A 80 5.76 -23.86 12.10
N HIS A 81 4.51 -23.38 12.07
CA HIS A 81 3.89 -22.90 10.85
C HIS A 81 4.52 -21.55 10.51
N LYS A 82 4.76 -21.34 9.22
CA LYS A 82 5.49 -20.16 8.73
C LYS A 82 4.53 -19.22 8.03
N LEU A 83 4.33 -18.05 8.64
CA LEU A 83 3.70 -16.93 7.97
C LEU A 83 4.69 -16.38 6.93
N LYS A 84 4.31 -16.40 5.65
CA LYS A 84 5.20 -15.99 4.55
C LYS A 84 5.08 -14.52 4.20
N SER A 85 3.91 -13.92 4.47
CA SER A 85 3.66 -12.53 4.14
C SER A 85 2.65 -11.91 5.11
N LEU A 86 3.04 -10.80 5.72
CA LEU A 86 2.25 -9.92 6.56
C LEU A 86 2.17 -8.55 5.86
N ARG A 87 0.96 -8.01 5.72
CA ARG A 87 0.76 -6.65 5.19
C ARG A 87 -0.02 -5.83 6.19
N ILE A 88 0.58 -4.80 6.75
CA ILE A 88 0.05 -4.04 7.89
C ILE A 88 0.22 -2.53 7.70
N ASN A 89 0.52 -2.07 6.48
CA ASN A 89 0.52 -0.63 6.20
C ASN A 89 -0.81 0.02 6.63
N GLY A 90 -0.75 1.12 7.38
CA GLY A 90 -1.93 1.86 7.82
C GLY A 90 -2.59 1.31 9.09
N ILE A 91 -1.97 0.35 9.79
CA ILE A 91 -2.28 0.08 11.20
C ILE A 91 -1.74 1.24 12.04
N TYR A 92 -2.56 1.78 12.94
CA TYR A 92 -2.19 2.92 13.76
C TYR A 92 -1.18 2.55 14.85
N ASN A 93 -0.33 3.52 15.22
CA ASN A 93 0.61 3.43 16.34
C ASN A 93 1.56 2.21 16.28
N LEU A 94 1.93 1.78 15.08
CA LEU A 94 2.96 0.77 14.89
C LEU A 94 4.33 1.35 15.22
N LYS A 95 4.98 0.87 16.29
CA LYS A 95 6.31 1.36 16.72
C LYS A 95 7.44 0.49 16.19
N LYS A 96 8.67 0.93 16.44
CA LYS A 96 9.88 0.19 16.04
C LYS A 96 10.00 -1.14 16.76
N GLU A 97 9.72 -1.16 18.05
CA GLU A 97 9.82 -2.35 18.90
C GLU A 97 8.79 -3.40 18.44
N ASP A 98 7.61 -2.97 18.02
CA ASP A 98 6.57 -3.86 17.46
C ASP A 98 7.03 -4.52 16.16
N LEU A 99 7.70 -3.77 15.28
CA LEU A 99 8.28 -4.33 14.06
C LEU A 99 9.39 -5.34 14.35
N GLU A 100 10.25 -5.08 15.34
CA GLU A 100 11.28 -6.01 15.78
C GLU A 100 10.67 -7.32 16.28
N ILE A 101 9.61 -7.25 17.07
CA ILE A 101 8.85 -8.42 17.52
C ILE A 101 8.29 -9.20 16.32
N LEU A 102 7.67 -8.51 15.36
CA LEU A 102 7.09 -9.15 14.18
C LEU A 102 8.16 -9.83 13.30
N HIS A 103 9.33 -9.20 13.16
CA HIS A 103 10.48 -9.80 12.48
C HIS A 103 10.93 -11.08 13.19
N CYS A 104 11.14 -11.04 14.51
CA CYS A 104 11.51 -12.23 15.28
C CYS A 104 10.48 -13.37 15.18
N LEU A 105 9.19 -13.06 15.00
CA LEU A 105 8.14 -14.08 14.85
C LEU A 105 8.08 -14.68 13.43
N ILE A 106 8.44 -13.92 12.40
CA ILE A 106 8.28 -14.30 10.99
C ILE A 106 9.58 -14.84 10.39
N ASP A 107 10.72 -14.29 10.80
CA ASP A 107 12.03 -14.68 10.28
C ASP A 107 12.45 -16.05 10.85
N ASP A 108 12.94 -16.91 9.97
CA ASP A 108 13.66 -18.13 10.33
C ASP A 108 15.16 -17.76 10.33
N GLU A 109 15.92 -18.21 11.33
CA GLU A 109 17.34 -17.84 11.55
C GLU A 109 18.28 -18.16 10.35
N ASN A 110 17.75 -18.72 9.27
CA ASN A 110 18.46 -19.14 8.06
C ASN A 110 18.27 -18.24 6.83
N HIS A 111 17.70 -17.04 6.94
CA HIS A 111 17.69 -16.09 5.82
C HIS A 111 18.68 -14.95 6.06
N PRO A 112 19.94 -15.07 5.59
CA PRO A 112 20.86 -13.94 5.57
C PRO A 112 20.30 -12.89 4.61
N TRP A 113 19.65 -11.85 5.16
CA TRP A 113 19.23 -10.59 4.53
C TRP A 113 19.28 -10.64 2.99
N GLN A 114 18.44 -11.50 2.41
CA GLN A 114 18.54 -11.87 1.01
C GLN A 114 18.08 -10.66 0.21
N LYS A 115 19.00 -10.05 -0.56
CA LYS A 115 18.82 -8.85 -1.42
C LYS A 115 17.39 -8.30 -1.37
N LYS A 116 17.14 -7.40 -0.41
CA LYS A 116 15.83 -6.75 -0.25
C LYS A 116 15.41 -6.19 -1.61
N GLY A 117 14.31 -6.71 -2.16
CA GLY A 117 13.77 -6.23 -3.43
C GLY A 117 13.51 -4.72 -3.35
N LEU A 118 13.75 -4.02 -4.45
CA LEU A 118 13.45 -2.58 -4.51
C LEU A 118 11.92 -2.39 -4.46
N ASN A 119 11.48 -1.44 -3.65
CA ASN A 119 10.05 -1.12 -3.53
C ASN A 119 9.76 0.20 -4.24
N PHE A 120 9.11 0.16 -5.40
CA PHE A 120 8.86 1.36 -6.19
C PHE A 120 7.45 1.92 -5.97
N TYR A 121 7.35 3.25 -5.85
CA TYR A 121 6.11 3.96 -5.54
C TYR A 121 5.01 3.75 -6.59
N HIS A 122 5.32 3.89 -7.88
CA HIS A 122 4.34 3.72 -8.97
C HIS A 122 3.84 2.27 -9.14
N GLU A 123 4.54 1.30 -8.54
CA GLU A 123 4.08 -0.09 -8.49
C GLU A 123 3.17 -0.36 -7.30
N TYR A 124 3.20 0.53 -6.30
CA TYR A 124 2.37 0.49 -5.11
C TYR A 124 0.98 1.04 -5.41
N LYS A 125 0.26 0.36 -6.31
CA LYS A 125 -1.16 0.64 -6.57
C LYS A 125 -1.99 0.30 -5.34
N GLU A 126 -3.15 0.96 -5.16
CA GLU A 126 -4.16 0.65 -4.13
C GLU A 126 -4.44 -0.87 -4.11
N PHE A 127 -3.72 -1.59 -3.25
CA PHE A 127 -3.89 -3.00 -2.90
C PHE A 127 -3.66 -4.05 -4.00
N SER A 128 -3.24 -3.67 -5.21
CA SER A 128 -2.91 -4.62 -6.26
C SER A 128 -1.41 -4.86 -6.35
N THR A 129 -0.92 -5.92 -5.71
CA THR A 129 -0.41 -7.09 -6.42
C THR A 129 0.18 -8.11 -5.45
N PHE A 130 -0.30 -9.35 -5.58
CA PHE A 130 0.27 -10.56 -5.03
C PHE A 130 1.64 -10.88 -5.65
N LYS A 131 2.58 -9.92 -5.71
CA LYS A 131 3.92 -10.19 -6.24
C LYS A 131 4.64 -11.16 -5.31
N HIS A 132 5.23 -12.19 -5.92
CA HIS A 132 5.93 -13.29 -5.28
C HIS A 132 7.25 -12.88 -4.58
N SER A 133 7.80 -11.72 -4.94
CA SER A 133 9.14 -11.25 -4.52
C SER A 133 9.11 -10.17 -3.44
N ASN A 134 7.97 -10.00 -2.77
CA ASN A 134 7.82 -8.97 -1.77
C ASN A 134 8.48 -9.37 -0.44
N PRO A 135 8.99 -8.39 0.35
CA PRO A 135 9.45 -8.66 1.69
C PRO A 135 8.35 -9.32 2.54
N PRO A 136 8.72 -10.14 3.56
CA PRO A 136 7.76 -10.77 4.45
C PRO A 136 6.81 -9.78 5.11
N ILE A 137 7.29 -8.57 5.42
CA ILE A 137 6.51 -7.45 5.98
C ILE A 137 6.60 -6.24 5.03
N ASP A 138 5.50 -5.53 4.78
CA ASP A 138 5.42 -4.37 3.86
C ASP A 138 5.90 -3.04 4.42
N VAL A 139 6.14 -2.98 5.71
CA VAL A 139 6.55 -1.79 6.43
C VAL A 139 7.95 -1.96 6.99
N GLU A 140 8.66 -0.84 7.10
CA GLU A 140 10.00 -0.77 7.70
C GLU A 140 10.19 0.59 8.38
N ILE A 141 11.30 0.76 9.09
CA ILE A 141 11.64 2.06 9.67
C ILE A 141 12.11 3.01 8.56
N CYS A 142 11.36 4.10 8.38
CA CYS A 142 11.70 5.13 7.42
C CYS A 142 13.05 5.78 7.79
N PRO A 143 14.04 5.82 6.88
CA PRO A 143 15.35 6.41 7.20
C PRO A 143 15.27 7.92 7.47
N LYS A 144 14.20 8.59 7.02
CA LYS A 144 13.96 10.04 7.16
C LYS A 144 13.25 10.38 8.46
N CYS A 145 12.04 9.88 8.68
CA CYS A 145 11.23 10.21 9.86
C CYS A 145 11.32 9.21 11.01
N LYS A 146 12.04 8.09 10.85
CA LYS A 146 12.19 7.02 11.87
C LYS A 146 10.90 6.29 12.28
N GLU A 147 9.78 6.60 11.64
CA GLU A 147 8.51 5.90 11.83
C GLU A 147 8.41 4.61 11.00
N ALA A 148 7.63 3.64 11.51
CA ALA A 148 7.26 2.42 10.80
C ALA A 148 6.28 2.73 9.65
N ARG A 149 6.77 2.67 8.40
CA ARG A 149 5.99 3.04 7.20
C ARG A 149 6.39 2.18 6.01
N VAL A 150 5.57 2.19 4.96
CA VAL A 150 6.03 1.71 3.64
C VAL A 150 7.10 2.68 3.15
N VAL A 151 8.26 2.14 2.79
CA VAL A 151 9.40 2.91 2.29
C VAL A 151 9.65 2.54 0.85
N PHE A 152 9.90 3.55 0.04
CA PHE A 152 10.10 3.41 -1.39
C PHE A 152 11.52 3.78 -1.81
N ASP A 153 12.01 3.06 -2.80
CA ASP A 153 13.21 3.34 -3.56
C ASP A 153 12.88 4.21 -4.78
N CYS A 154 13.82 5.05 -5.19
CA CYS A 154 13.66 5.88 -6.38
C CYS A 154 14.12 5.10 -7.63
N PRO A 155 13.30 4.97 -8.70
CA PRO A 155 13.69 4.32 -9.93
C PRO A 155 14.60 5.18 -10.83
N ARG A 156 14.80 6.47 -10.52
CA ARG A 156 15.71 7.38 -11.25
C ARG A 156 17.15 6.86 -11.21
N ASP A 157 17.82 6.80 -12.36
CA ASP A 157 19.16 6.21 -12.46
C ASP A 157 20.21 6.94 -11.62
N SER A 158 20.19 8.27 -11.60
CA SER A 158 21.08 9.04 -10.71
C SER A 158 20.89 8.68 -9.23
N CYS A 159 19.65 8.38 -8.81
CA CYS A 159 19.36 7.91 -7.46
C CYS A 159 19.78 6.45 -7.24
N LYS A 160 19.85 5.62 -8.28
CA LYS A 160 20.38 4.24 -8.20
C LYS A 160 21.87 4.27 -7.88
N SER A 161 22.65 5.11 -8.59
CA SER A 161 24.08 5.28 -8.35
C SER A 161 24.37 5.78 -6.93
N MET A 162 23.57 6.72 -6.42
CA MET A 162 23.71 7.19 -5.03
C MET A 162 23.46 6.08 -4.00
N ARG A 163 22.47 5.20 -4.23
CA ARG A 163 22.23 4.03 -3.35
C ARG A 163 23.40 3.05 -3.33
N GLN A 164 24.06 2.83 -4.46
CA GLN A 164 25.27 1.99 -4.53
C GLN A 164 26.42 2.58 -3.69
N GLN A 165 26.47 3.91 -3.58
CA GLN A 165 27.37 4.65 -2.69
C GLN A 165 26.83 4.79 -1.26
N GLN A 166 25.80 4.03 -0.88
CA GLN A 166 25.11 4.08 0.42
C GLN A 166 24.49 5.42 0.79
N LYS A 167 24.33 6.35 -0.16
CA LYS A 167 23.63 7.62 0.02
C LYS A 167 22.13 7.40 -0.17
N LEU A 168 21.42 7.11 0.92
CA LEU A 168 19.97 6.81 0.93
C LEU A 168 19.09 8.08 0.85
N GLU A 169 19.54 9.12 0.16
CA GLU A 169 18.87 10.43 0.15
C GLU A 169 17.45 10.37 -0.43
N CYS A 170 17.25 9.50 -1.44
CA CYS A 170 15.99 9.36 -2.16
C CYS A 170 15.16 8.14 -1.72
N ARG A 171 15.53 7.49 -0.59
CA ARG A 171 14.80 6.37 0.02
C ARG A 171 14.01 6.88 1.22
N GLY A 172 12.72 6.60 1.26
CA GLY A 172 11.84 7.15 2.28
C GLY A 172 10.36 6.83 2.04
N CYS A 173 9.54 7.10 3.04
CA CYS A 173 8.09 6.94 2.95
C CYS A 173 7.45 8.06 2.10
N GLN A 174 6.19 7.87 1.73
CA GLN A 174 5.42 8.83 0.92
C GLN A 174 5.30 10.23 1.54
N HIS A 175 5.38 10.35 2.88
CA HIS A 175 5.27 11.64 3.56
C HIS A 175 6.61 12.40 3.62
N CYS A 176 7.74 11.69 3.55
CA CYS A 176 9.06 12.31 3.65
C CYS A 176 9.66 12.69 2.30
N ILE A 177 9.24 12.00 1.23
CA ILE A 177 9.77 12.21 -0.12
C ILE A 177 8.58 12.24 -1.07
N PRO A 178 8.21 13.41 -1.61
CA PRO A 178 7.25 13.52 -2.69
C PRO A 178 7.71 12.73 -3.91
N ARG A 179 6.78 12.03 -4.57
CA ARG A 179 7.09 11.18 -5.72
C ARG A 179 6.08 11.42 -6.83
N CYS A 180 6.53 11.23 -8.06
CA CYS A 180 5.66 11.28 -9.23
C CYS A 180 4.72 10.06 -9.22
N GLU A 181 3.42 10.29 -9.34
CA GLU A 181 2.42 9.22 -9.38
C GLU A 181 2.60 8.28 -10.57
N GLU A 182 3.06 8.80 -11.72
CA GLU A 182 3.25 7.99 -12.94
C GLU A 182 4.48 7.08 -12.89
N CYS A 183 5.64 7.65 -12.54
CA CYS A 183 6.92 6.97 -12.68
C CYS A 183 7.64 6.72 -11.35
N GLY A 184 7.11 7.19 -10.23
CA GLY A 184 7.62 6.93 -8.88
C GLY A 184 8.97 7.56 -8.53
N ILE A 185 9.56 8.37 -9.42
CA ILE A 185 10.78 9.11 -9.12
C ILE A 185 10.51 10.12 -8.00
N CYS A 186 11.53 10.38 -7.16
CA CYS A 186 11.47 11.51 -6.24
C CYS A 186 11.35 12.83 -7.01
N ILE A 187 10.47 13.69 -6.50
CA ILE A 187 10.30 15.07 -6.93
C ILE A 187 11.08 15.92 -5.92
N LYS A 188 11.87 16.88 -6.42
CA LYS A 188 12.58 17.86 -5.59
C LYS A 188 11.71 19.11 -5.46
N ASP A 189 11.95 19.92 -4.42
CA ASP A 189 11.05 20.98 -3.97
C ASP A 189 10.64 22.02 -5.05
N GLU A 190 11.37 22.15 -6.14
CA GLU A 190 11.09 23.09 -7.24
C GLU A 190 10.41 22.46 -8.48
N ASP A 191 10.16 21.14 -8.47
CA ASP A 191 9.65 20.36 -9.61
C ASP A 191 8.20 19.80 -9.52
N PRO A 192 7.42 19.91 -8.42
CA PRO A 192 6.10 19.29 -8.38
C PRO A 192 5.11 20.10 -9.23
N VAL A 193 4.60 19.47 -10.29
CA VAL A 193 3.47 20.02 -11.03
C VAL A 193 2.22 19.25 -10.63
N GLU A 194 1.23 19.98 -10.13
CA GLU A 194 -0.04 19.42 -9.67
C GLU A 194 -0.90 18.97 -10.87
N ALA A 195 -1.34 17.71 -10.84
CA ALA A 195 -2.33 17.19 -11.78
C ALA A 195 -3.73 17.74 -11.50
N ALA A 196 -4.65 17.60 -12.45
CA ALA A 196 -6.07 17.87 -12.23
C ALA A 196 -6.70 16.95 -11.16
N CYS A 197 -6.10 15.78 -10.92
CA CYS A 197 -6.47 14.87 -9.83
C CYS A 197 -5.75 15.18 -8.49
N VAL A 198 -5.06 16.32 -8.36
CA VAL A 198 -4.32 16.74 -7.16
C VAL A 198 -3.07 15.89 -6.86
N ASP A 199 -2.82 14.84 -7.66
CA ASP A 199 -1.60 14.04 -7.56
C ASP A 199 -0.36 14.81 -8.01
N ALA A 200 0.78 14.47 -7.40
CA ALA A 200 2.07 15.05 -7.74
C ALA A 200 2.67 14.36 -8.97
N LEU A 201 3.05 15.15 -9.98
CA LEU A 201 3.74 14.67 -11.17
C LEU A 201 5.10 15.35 -11.30
N CYS A 202 6.10 14.62 -11.82
CA CYS A 202 7.32 15.25 -12.30
C CYS A 202 7.03 15.95 -13.64
N LEU A 203 7.82 16.98 -13.95
CA LEU A 203 7.69 17.74 -15.20
C LEU A 203 7.70 16.85 -16.45
N GLY A 204 8.55 15.82 -16.48
CA GLY A 204 8.64 14.88 -17.60
C GLY A 204 7.32 14.15 -17.85
N CYS A 205 6.67 13.61 -16.82
CA CYS A 205 5.37 12.96 -16.96
C CYS A 205 4.25 13.96 -17.26
N TRP A 206 4.28 15.13 -16.60
CA TRP A 206 3.30 16.18 -16.81
C TRP A 206 3.24 16.66 -18.26
N LEU A 207 4.39 16.76 -18.94
CA LEU A 207 4.47 17.17 -20.35
C LEU A 207 3.92 16.12 -21.33
N GLN A 208 4.01 14.84 -20.98
CA GLN A 208 3.63 13.72 -21.86
C GLN A 208 2.17 13.29 -21.70
N LEU A 209 1.55 13.59 -20.57
CA LEU A 209 0.17 13.21 -20.31
C LEU A 209 -0.81 14.11 -21.10
N PRO A 210 -1.94 13.55 -21.58
CA PRO A 210 -3.03 14.36 -22.14
C PRO A 210 -3.53 15.39 -21.13
N LYS A 211 -3.87 16.59 -21.60
CA LYS A 211 -4.26 17.73 -20.77
C LYS A 211 -5.73 18.10 -20.96
N CYS A 212 -6.36 18.57 -19.89
CA CYS A 212 -7.69 19.14 -19.94
C CYS A 212 -7.71 20.34 -20.90
N SER A 213 -8.70 20.41 -21.77
CA SER A 213 -8.83 21.48 -22.77
C SER A 213 -9.01 22.89 -22.18
N PHE A 214 -9.35 23.01 -20.89
CA PHE A 214 -9.61 24.29 -20.24
C PHE A 214 -8.48 24.70 -19.29
N CYS A 215 -8.11 23.87 -18.32
CA CYS A 215 -7.09 24.22 -17.32
C CYS A 215 -5.67 23.80 -17.71
N ASN A 216 -5.50 23.10 -18.83
CA ASN A 216 -4.22 22.57 -19.30
C ASN A 216 -3.50 21.65 -18.27
N LYS A 217 -4.23 21.10 -17.29
CA LYS A 217 -3.70 20.12 -16.32
C LYS A 217 -4.00 18.69 -16.79
N PRO A 218 -3.06 17.74 -16.64
CA PRO A 218 -3.28 16.33 -16.93
C PRO A 218 -3.96 15.60 -15.76
N TYR A 219 -4.50 14.41 -16.00
CA TYR A 219 -4.75 13.41 -14.95
C TYR A 219 -3.63 12.38 -14.96
N CYS A 220 -3.26 11.88 -13.79
CA CYS A 220 -2.45 10.68 -13.69
C CYS A 220 -3.21 9.47 -14.31
N SER A 221 -2.49 8.46 -14.72
CA SER A 221 -3.02 7.23 -15.32
C SER A 221 -3.90 6.45 -14.35
N GLN A 222 -3.66 6.56 -13.03
CA GLN A 222 -4.49 5.88 -12.03
C GLN A 222 -5.89 6.47 -11.92
N HIS A 223 -6.04 7.76 -12.21
CA HIS A 223 -7.31 8.49 -12.14
C HIS A 223 -7.81 8.90 -13.53
N ALA A 224 -7.32 8.24 -14.59
CA ALA A 224 -7.70 8.58 -15.96
C ALA A 224 -9.18 8.29 -16.29
N ASP A 225 -9.83 7.41 -15.53
CA ASP A 225 -11.25 7.09 -15.62
C ASP A 225 -12.17 8.21 -15.12
N GLN A 226 -11.63 9.15 -14.34
CA GLN A 226 -12.34 10.34 -13.86
C GLN A 226 -12.44 11.45 -14.91
N LYS A 227 -11.90 11.23 -16.12
CA LYS A 227 -11.96 12.20 -17.22
C LYS A 227 -13.36 12.22 -17.84
N CYS A 228 -13.93 13.41 -18.04
CA CYS A 228 -15.13 13.58 -18.85
C CYS A 228 -14.75 13.73 -20.32
N SER A 229 -15.28 12.87 -21.19
CA SER A 229 -15.14 13.02 -22.64
C SER A 229 -16.32 13.84 -23.17
N LEU A 230 -16.04 14.95 -23.85
CA LEU A 230 -17.07 15.70 -24.56
C LEU A 230 -17.36 15.02 -25.90
N VAL A 231 -18.64 14.84 -26.22
CA VAL A 231 -19.06 14.27 -27.51
C VAL A 231 -18.58 15.21 -28.63
N GLY A 232 -17.75 14.69 -29.54
CA GLY A 232 -17.26 15.43 -30.71
C GLY A 232 -15.95 16.21 -30.53
N SER A 233 -15.26 16.10 -29.38
CA SER A 233 -13.93 16.69 -29.17
C SER A 233 -12.85 15.62 -29.11
N SER A 234 -11.64 15.92 -29.62
CA SER A 234 -10.44 15.08 -29.46
C SER A 234 -9.76 15.23 -28.09
N GLY A 235 -10.29 16.10 -27.21
CA GLY A 235 -9.78 16.36 -25.87
C GLY A 235 -10.70 15.89 -24.75
N PHE A 236 -10.20 15.88 -23.51
CA PHE A 236 -11.01 15.64 -22.31
C PHE A 236 -11.15 16.92 -21.48
N VAL A 237 -12.16 16.94 -20.61
CA VAL A 237 -12.36 18.00 -19.62
C VAL A 237 -12.26 17.39 -18.22
N CYS A 238 -11.51 18.02 -17.32
CA CYS A 238 -11.43 17.58 -15.94
C CYS A 238 -12.75 17.83 -15.20
N ILE A 239 -13.01 17.06 -14.13
CA ILE A 239 -14.26 17.17 -13.35
C ILE A 239 -14.52 18.60 -12.90
N ASP A 240 -13.49 19.30 -12.41
CA ASP A 240 -13.62 20.69 -11.95
C ASP A 240 -14.02 21.66 -13.06
N CYS A 241 -13.41 21.53 -14.26
CA CYS A 241 -13.77 22.38 -15.40
C CYS A 241 -15.15 22.01 -15.96
N HIS A 242 -15.52 20.73 -15.92
CA HIS A 242 -16.83 20.27 -16.36
C HIS A 242 -17.95 20.78 -15.45
N ALA A 243 -17.75 20.73 -14.12
CA ALA A 243 -18.69 21.28 -13.15
C ALA A 243 -18.92 22.78 -13.40
N ARG A 244 -17.85 23.56 -13.61
CA ARG A 244 -17.94 24.99 -13.94
C ARG A 244 -18.60 25.28 -15.30
N PHE A 245 -18.52 24.34 -16.24
CA PHE A 245 -19.15 24.47 -17.56
C PHE A 245 -20.67 24.24 -17.50
N ILE A 246 -21.15 23.32 -16.66
CA ILE A 246 -22.59 23.04 -16.52
C ILE A 246 -23.31 24.12 -15.70
N GLU A 247 -22.60 24.81 -14.81
CA GLU A 247 -23.17 25.89 -13.99
C GLU A 247 -23.31 27.25 -14.71
N ASN A 248 -22.86 27.36 -15.97
CA ASN A 248 -23.01 28.54 -16.83
C ASN A 248 -23.86 28.23 -18.06
#